data_AF-A0A967SQE7-F1
#
_entry.id   AF-A0A967SQE7-F1
#
_cell.length_a   1.000
_cell.length_b   1.000
_cell.length_c   1.000
_cell.angle_alpha   90.00
_cell.angle_beta   90.00
_cell.angle_gamma   90.00
#
_symmetry.space_group_name_H-M   'P 1'
#
loop_
_entity.id
_entity.type
_entity.pdbx_description
1 polymer ?
#
loop_
_entity_poly.entity_id
_entity_poly.type
_entity_poly.pdbx_seq_one_letter_code
_entity_poly.pdbx_strand_id
1 'polypeptide(L)' 'DSGVEYPAAWSVQIPSLNLEMEIQPYMANQEMNVSYIYWEGAVQVSGERNGQSVAGNGYVEMTGYARSMQEDF' A
#
# COMPACT_ATOMS: atom_id res chain seq x y z
N ASP A 1 -6.78 12.23 -11.14
CA ASP A 1 -7.74 11.75 -10.14
C ASP A 1 -8.92 11.15 -10.86
N SER A 2 -8.91 9.83 -10.99
CA SER A 2 -9.90 9.05 -11.73
C SER A 2 -11.19 8.80 -10.94
N GLY A 3 -11.22 9.18 -9.66
CA GLY A 3 -12.32 8.89 -8.74
C GLY A 3 -12.32 7.45 -8.22
N VAL A 4 -11.25 6.69 -8.47
CA VAL A 4 -11.06 5.33 -7.96
C VAL A 4 -10.71 5.36 -6.49
N GLU A 5 -11.38 4.50 -5.71
CA GLU A 5 -11.09 4.36 -4.29
C GLU A 5 -9.97 3.32 -4.08
N TYR A 6 -8.89 3.78 -3.43
CA TYR A 6 -7.74 2.96 -3.11
C TYR A 6 -7.66 2.74 -1.59
N PRO A 7 -7.69 1.49 -1.09
CA PRO A 7 -7.51 1.20 0.33
C PRO A 7 -6.02 1.28 0.70
N ALA A 8 -5.44 2.48 0.69
CA ALA A 8 -4.00 2.71 0.79
C ALA A 8 -3.40 2.51 2.19
N ALA A 9 -4.22 2.31 3.22
CA ALA A 9 -3.78 2.02 4.59
C ALA A 9 -4.01 0.55 4.92
N TRP A 10 -2.98 -0.16 5.36
CA TRP A 10 -3.02 -1.61 5.59
C TRP A 10 -2.62 -1.97 7.01
N SER A 11 -3.29 -2.98 7.56
CA SER A 11 -2.83 -3.73 8.73
C SER A 11 -2.31 -5.08 8.26
N VAL A 12 -1.07 -5.40 8.59
CA VAL A 12 -0.36 -6.60 8.11
C VAL A 12 0.12 -7.43 9.30
N GLN A 13 -0.26 -8.70 9.32
CA GLN A 13 0.21 -9.67 10.31
C GLN A 13 0.96 -10.81 9.62
N ILE A 14 2.14 -11.14 10.11
CA ILE A 14 2.92 -12.31 9.69
C ILE A 14 3.17 -13.19 10.93
N PRO A 15 2.24 -14.10 11.27
CA PRO A 15 2.28 -14.86 12.52
C PRO A 15 3.55 -15.70 12.69
N SER A 16 4.08 -16.29 11.61
CA SER A 16 5.32 -17.07 11.64
C SER A 16 6.55 -16.24 12.01
N LEU A 17 6.47 -14.92 11.90
CA LEU A 17 7.51 -13.97 12.30
C LEU A 17 7.19 -13.24 13.61
N ASN A 18 6.01 -13.50 14.19
CA ASN A 18 5.42 -12.74 15.29
C ASN A 18 5.55 -11.23 15.05
N LEU A 19 5.06 -10.82 13.86
CA LEU A 19 5.15 -9.47 13.32
C LEU A 19 3.75 -8.94 13.04
N GLU A 20 3.46 -7.76 13.55
CA GLU A 20 2.28 -6.96 13.26
C GLU A 20 2.74 -5.56 12.86
N MET A 21 2.16 -5.00 11.79
CA MET A 21 2.50 -3.68 11.29
C MET A 21 1.29 -2.96 10.73
N GLU A 22 1.25 -1.66 10.98
CA GLU A 22 0.40 -0.70 10.29
C GLU A 22 1.23 0.01 9.21
N ILE A 23 0.64 0.14 8.02
CA ILE A 23 1.22 0.81 6.86
C ILE A 23 0.31 1.97 6.49
N GLN A 24 0.84 3.19 6.52
CA GLN A 24 0.08 4.42 6.26
C GLN A 24 0.72 5.21 5.12
N PRO A 25 -0.06 5.70 4.15
CA PRO A 25 0.47 6.52 3.08
C PRO A 25 0.88 7.90 3.59
N TYR A 26 2.01 8.41 3.11
CA TYR A 26 2.43 9.78 3.43
C TYR A 26 1.48 10.83 2.85
N MET A 27 0.87 10.51 1.71
CA MET A 27 -0.11 11.35 1.04
C MET A 27 -1.22 10.44 0.47
N ALA A 28 -2.46 10.87 0.59
CA ALA A 28 -3.60 10.10 0.09
C ALA A 28 -3.60 9.97 -1.45
N ASN A 29 -3.32 11.07 -2.15
CA ASN A 29 -3.37 11.12 -3.60
C ASN A 29 -1.99 10.88 -4.23
N GLN A 30 -1.72 9.62 -4.54
CA GLN A 30 -0.52 9.17 -5.25
C GLN A 30 -0.94 8.29 -6.45
N GLU A 31 -2.04 8.65 -7.11
CA GLU A 31 -2.50 8.00 -8.34
C GLU A 31 -1.60 8.38 -9.53
N MET A 32 -1.19 7.37 -10.28
CA MET A 32 -0.39 7.47 -11.49
C MET A 32 -1.27 7.14 -12.69
N ASN A 33 -1.41 8.10 -13.60
CA ASN A 33 -2.11 7.92 -14.88
C ASN A 33 -1.10 7.89 -16.02
N VAL A 34 -0.58 6.69 -16.32
CA VAL A 34 0.45 6.46 -17.34
C VAL A 34 -0.10 5.52 -18.42
N SER A 35 0.54 4.38 -18.69
CA SER A 35 0.02 3.34 -19.59
C SER A 35 -1.27 2.68 -19.09
N TYR A 36 -1.48 2.64 -17.77
CA TYR A 36 -2.74 2.31 -17.10
C TYR A 36 -2.83 3.10 -15.79
N ILE A 37 -4.04 3.18 -15.21
CA ILE A 37 -4.27 3.89 -13.96
C ILE A 37 -3.98 2.95 -12.80
N TYR A 38 -3.06 3.35 -11.93
CA TYR A 38 -2.70 2.63 -10.71
C TYR A 38 -2.32 3.61 -9.61
N TRP A 39 -2.28 3.14 -8.37
CA TRP A 39 -1.81 3.93 -7.24
C TRP A 39 -0.45 3.39 -6.81
N GLU A 40 0.53 4.27 -6.68
CA GLU A 40 1.86 3.91 -6.19
C GLU A 40 2.35 5.03 -5.30
N GLY A 41 2.49 4.73 -4.01
CA GLY A 41 2.70 5.77 -3.02
C GLY A 41 3.71 5.40 -1.97
N ALA A 42 4.48 6.41 -1.55
CA ALA A 42 5.37 6.30 -0.41
C ALA A 42 4.53 6.13 0.87
N VAL A 43 4.96 5.20 1.72
CA VAL A 43 4.28 4.84 2.97
C VAL A 43 5.24 4.84 4.16
N GLN A 44 4.70 5.14 5.33
CA GLN A 44 5.32 4.90 6.62
C GLN A 44 4.84 3.55 7.17
N VAL A 45 5.75 2.83 7.83
CA VAL A 45 5.47 1.57 8.53
C VAL A 45 5.78 1.73 10.01
N SER A 46 4.87 1.26 10.85
CA SER A 46 5.07 1.15 12.30
C SER A 46 4.47 -0.15 12.81
N GLY A 47 5.14 -0.82 13.75
CA GLY A 47 4.62 -2.07 14.27
C GLY A 47 5.50 -2.67 15.36
N GLU A 48 5.32 -3.97 15.55
CA GLU A 48 6.05 -4.75 16.54
C GLU A 48 6.49 -6.09 15.97
N ARG A 49 7.73 -6.49 16.26
CA ARG A 49 8.24 -7.82 16.03
C ARG A 49 8.77 -8.41 17.32
N ASN A 50 8.22 -9.54 17.77
CA ASN A 50 8.67 -10.20 19.01
C ASN A 50 8.70 -9.27 20.24
N GLY A 51 7.69 -8.43 20.46
CA GLY A 51 7.70 -7.48 21.59
C GLY A 51 8.55 -6.22 21.36
N GLN A 52 9.24 -6.10 20.22
CA GLN A 52 10.13 -4.98 19.93
C GLN A 52 9.54 -4.11 18.83
N SER A 53 9.46 -2.80 19.09
CA SER A 53 8.96 -1.84 18.10
C SER A 53 9.84 -1.85 16.85
N VAL A 54 9.18 -1.85 15.69
CA VAL A 54 9.80 -1.68 14.37
C VAL A 54 9.16 -0.49 13.67
N ALA A 55 9.97 0.22 12.89
CA ALA A 55 9.51 1.33 12.06
C ALA A 55 10.33 1.37 10.77
N GLY A 56 9.73 1.92 9.72
CA GLY A 56 10.40 2.03 8.43
C GLY A 56 9.58 2.83 7.44
N ASN A 57 10.13 2.95 6.23
CA ASN A 57 9.49 3.61 5.10
C ASN A 57 9.49 2.62 3.92
N GLY A 58 8.51 2.73 3.04
CA GLY A 58 8.39 1.84 1.88
C GLY A 58 7.49 2.43 0.81
N TYR A 59 7.04 1.55 -0.08
CA TYR A 59 6.07 1.87 -1.13
C TYR A 59 4.98 0.79 -1.17
N VAL A 60 3.76 1.21 -1.48
CA VAL A 60 2.65 0.31 -1.81
C VAL A 60 2.25 0.60 -3.25
N GLU A 61 2.06 -0.48 -4.03
CA GLU A 61 1.52 -0.43 -5.38
C GLU A 61 0.15 -1.13 -5.38
N MET A 62 -0.86 -0.48 -5.96
CA MET A 62 -2.21 -0.99 -6.08
C MET A 62 -2.69 -0.85 -7.52
N THR A 63 -2.95 -1.99 -8.13
CA THR A 63 -3.39 -2.11 -9.51
C THR A 63 -4.74 -2.81 -9.58
N GLY A 64 -5.43 -2.73 -10.72
CA GLY A 64 -6.72 -3.41 -10.90
C GLY A 64 -7.95 -2.68 -10.32
N TYR A 65 -7.75 -1.58 -9.58
CA TYR A 65 -8.85 -0.80 -8.97
C TYR A 65 -9.57 0.12 -9.95
N ALA A 66 -8.87 0.62 -10.98
CA ALA A 66 -9.47 1.47 -12.01
C ALA A 66 -10.13 0.65 -13.13
N ARG A 67 -9.43 -0.39 -13.59
CA ARG A 67 -9.92 -1.43 -14.51
C ARG A 67 -9.08 -2.69 -14.33
N SER A 68 -9.59 -3.83 -14.76
CA SER A 68 -8.83 -5.08 -14.75
C SER A 68 -7.58 -4.97 -15.62
N MET A 69 -6.40 -5.26 -15.05
CA MET A 69 -5.15 -5.29 -15.80
C MET A 69 -5.14 -6.34 -16.92
N GLN A 70 -5.95 -7.41 -16.82
CA GLN A 70 -6.08 -8.40 -17.90
C GLN A 70 -6.63 -7.82 -19.20
N GLU A 71 -7.30 -6.66 -19.13
CA GLU A 71 -7.83 -5.99 -20.32
C GLU A 71 -6.90 -4.90 -20.86
N ASP A 72 -5.75 -4.69 -20.21
CA ASP A 72 -4.72 -3.71 -20.59
C ASP A 72 -3.47 -4.38 -21.21
N PHE A 73 -3.37 -5.72 -21.14
CA PHE A 73 -2.32 -6.55 -21.77
C PHE A 73 -2.92 -7.53 -22.78
#